data_AF-A0A1G0B676-F1
#
_entry.id   AF-A0A1G0B676-F1
#
_cell.length_a   1.000
_cell.length_b   1.000
_cell.length_c   1.000
_cell.angle_alpha   90.00
_cell.angle_beta   90.00
_cell.angle_gamma   90.00
#
_symmetry.space_group_name_H-M   'P 1'
#
loop_
_entity.id
_entity.type
_entity.pdbx_description
1 polymer ?
#
loop_
_entity_poly.entity_id
_entity_poly.type
_entity_poly.pdbx_seq_one_letter_code
_entity_poly.pdbx_strand_id
1 'polypeptide(L)'
;MPHAWFIGGVPVEQLGVATFYLDIKVTEGTNTKSEKAEYISRVFASMEEILGNVAPASYIVIHEVHAETLVNLVGKTQADAVL
;
A
#
# COMPACT_ATOMS: atom_id res chain seq x y z
N MET A 1 17.62 -14.89 10.53
CA MET A 1 16.31 -14.22 10.40
C MET A 1 16.47 -13.06 9.43
N PRO A 2 16.09 -13.15 8.15
CA PRO A 2 16.18 -12.02 7.22
C PRO A 2 14.96 -11.11 7.43
N HIS A 3 14.84 -10.54 8.63
CA HIS A 3 13.66 -9.74 9.05
C HIS A 3 13.99 -8.28 9.32
N ALA A 4 15.25 -7.87 9.10
CA ALA A 4 15.65 -6.49 9.32
C ALA A 4 15.31 -5.67 8.07
N TRP A 5 14.46 -4.66 8.24
CA TRP A 5 14.31 -3.59 7.26
C TRP A 5 15.54 -2.69 7.34
N PHE A 6 15.98 -2.16 6.19
CA PHE A 6 17.13 -1.26 6.10
C PHE A 6 16.77 -0.01 5.31
N ILE A 7 17.29 1.14 5.74
CA ILE A 7 17.22 2.41 5.01
C ILE A 7 18.65 2.93 4.86
N GLY A 8 19.09 3.15 3.61
CA GLY A 8 20.46 3.60 3.34
C GLY A 8 21.55 2.63 3.83
N GLY A 9 21.25 1.32 3.94
CA GLY A 9 22.17 0.31 4.47
C GLY A 9 22.21 0.21 6.00
N VAL A 10 21.42 1.02 6.72
CA VAL A 10 21.32 0.99 8.19
C VAL A 10 20.05 0.24 8.60
N PRO A 11 20.12 -0.69 9.57
CA PRO A 11 18.91 -1.33 10.10
C PRO A 11 17.94 -0.29 10.68
N VAL A 12 16.65 -0.41 10.37
CA VAL A 12 15.61 0.52 10.83
C VAL A 12 15.55 0.63 12.36
N GLU A 13 15.78 -0.48 13.06
CA GLU A 13 15.86 -0.53 14.53
C GLU A 13 16.92 0.44 15.10
N GLN A 14 18.02 0.67 14.39
CA GLN A 14 19.08 1.59 14.80
C GLN A 14 18.75 3.06 14.50
N LEU A 15 17.82 3.31 13.58
CA LEU A 15 17.40 4.66 13.19
C LEU A 15 16.33 5.23 14.13
N GLY A 16 15.71 4.41 15.00
CA GLY A 16 14.67 4.85 15.93
C GLY A 16 13.38 5.31 15.23
N VAL A 17 13.11 4.77 14.04
CA VAL A 17 11.92 5.06 13.21
C VAL A 17 11.18 3.75 12.92
N ALA A 18 9.91 3.85 12.57
CA ALA A 18 9.17 2.79 11.90
C ALA A 18 9.26 2.97 10.38
N THR A 19 8.99 1.90 9.62
CA THR A 19 8.82 1.99 8.17
C THR A 19 7.78 0.98 7.72
N PHE A 20 7.19 1.22 6.55
CA PHE A 20 6.24 0.30 5.95
C PHE A 20 6.34 0.28 4.43
N TYR A 21 5.85 -0.82 3.85
CA TYR A 21 5.58 -0.95 2.42
C TYR A 21 4.16 -1.47 2.27
N LEU A 22 3.32 -0.75 1.54
CA LEU A 22 1.94 -1.11 1.31
C LEU A 22 1.69 -1.30 -0.19
N ASP A 23 1.37 -2.53 -0.57
CA ASP A 23 0.95 -2.91 -1.92
C ASP A 23 -0.57 -3.03 -1.94
N ILE A 24 -1.22 -2.28 -2.83
CA ILE A 24 -2.67 -2.27 -2.98
C ILE A 24 -3.02 -2.53 -4.42
N LYS A 25 -4.03 -3.35 -4.63
CA LYS A 25 -4.61 -3.64 -5.94
C LYS A 25 -6.01 -3.05 -5.97
N VAL A 26 -6.26 -2.16 -6.93
CA VAL A 26 -7.58 -1.61 -7.22
C VAL A 26 -7.99 -2.01 -8.63
N THR A 27 -9.28 -2.02 -8.91
CA THR A 27 -9.75 -2.27 -10.27
C THR A 27 -9.39 -1.07 -11.15
N GLU A 28 -8.89 -1.32 -12.34
CA GLU A 28 -8.53 -0.26 -13.28
C GLU A 28 -9.75 0.62 -13.59
N GLY A 29 -9.55 1.94 -13.57
CA GLY A 29 -10.57 2.91 -13.95
C GLY A 29 -11.63 3.20 -12.86
N THR A 30 -11.58 2.54 -11.70
CA THR A 30 -12.53 2.82 -10.61
C THR A 30 -12.16 4.04 -9.77
N ASN A 31 -10.92 4.53 -9.89
CA ASN A 31 -10.43 5.66 -9.11
C ASN A 31 -9.69 6.67 -9.99
N THR A 32 -10.04 7.94 -9.83
CA THR A 32 -9.34 9.06 -10.42
C THR A 32 -7.94 9.24 -9.80
N LYS A 33 -7.09 10.00 -10.47
CA LYS A 33 -5.77 10.38 -9.94
C LYS A 33 -5.88 11.11 -8.59
N SER A 34 -6.88 11.99 -8.44
CA SER A 34 -7.10 12.77 -7.22
C SER A 34 -7.54 11.89 -6.05
N GLU A 35 -8.46 10.95 -6.28
CA GLU A 35 -8.88 10.00 -5.23
C GLU A 35 -7.72 9.11 -4.77
N LYS A 36 -6.88 8.64 -5.69
CA LYS A 36 -5.66 7.89 -5.35
C LYS A 36 -4.70 8.73 -4.51
N ALA A 37 -4.48 9.98 -4.87
CA ALA A 37 -3.61 10.89 -4.11
C ALA A 37 -4.14 11.19 -2.71
N GLU A 38 -5.46 11.41 -2.58
CA GLU A 38 -6.11 11.61 -1.29
C GLU A 38 -6.01 10.36 -0.42
N TYR A 39 -6.27 9.18 -1.00
CA TYR A 39 -6.11 7.90 -0.30
C TYR A 39 -4.69 7.72 0.22
N ILE A 40 -3.67 7.93 -0.62
CA ILE A 40 -2.25 7.85 -0.23
C ILE A 40 -1.96 8.78 0.95
N SER A 41 -2.40 10.04 0.88
CA SER A 41 -2.19 11.02 1.94
C SER A 41 -2.83 10.58 3.27
N ARG A 42 -4.06 10.06 3.21
CA ARG A 42 -4.78 9.58 4.40
C ARG A 42 -4.09 8.36 5.00
N VAL A 43 -3.60 7.43 4.17
CA VAL A 43 -2.89 6.25 4.66
C VAL A 43 -1.57 6.63 5.34
N PHE A 44 -0.78 7.53 4.76
CA PHE A 44 0.45 7.99 5.42
C PHE A 44 0.16 8.60 6.80
N ALA A 45 -0.84 9.48 6.89
CA ALA A 45 -1.26 10.04 8.18
C ALA A 45 -1.70 8.97 9.18
N SER A 46 -2.51 7.99 8.75
CA SER A 46 -2.92 6.88 9.63
C SER A 46 -1.76 5.98 10.04
N MET A 47 -0.78 5.76 9.17
CA MET A 47 0.42 4.98 9.52
C MET A 47 1.29 5.70 10.54
N GLU A 48 1.41 7.03 10.45
CA GLU A 48 2.07 7.85 11.48
C GLU A 48 1.32 7.77 12.82
N GLU A 49 -0.01 7.76 12.82
CA GLU A 49 -0.80 7.58 14.05
C GLU A 49 -0.60 6.19 14.68
N ILE A 50 -0.51 5.13 13.87
CA ILE A 50 -0.40 3.75 14.35
C ILE A 50 1.03 3.39 14.77
N LEU A 51 2.02 3.81 13.98
CA LEU A 51 3.42 3.39 14.13
C LEU A 51 4.30 4.47 14.80
N GLY A 52 3.81 5.71 14.89
CA GLY A 52 4.56 6.84 15.39
C GLY A 52 5.48 7.45 14.34
N ASN A 53 6.77 7.56 14.65
CA ASN A 53 7.76 8.21 13.78
C ASN A 53 8.07 7.35 12.54
N VAL A 54 7.36 7.58 11.45
CA VAL A 54 7.53 6.84 10.19
C VAL A 54 8.62 7.47 9.33
N ALA A 55 9.51 6.64 8.80
CA ALA A 55 10.58 7.09 7.90
C ALA A 55 10.02 7.58 6.55
N PRO A 56 10.58 8.66 5.97
CA PRO A 56 10.22 9.12 4.63
C PRO A 56 10.44 8.07 3.52
N ALA A 57 11.32 7.10 3.76
CA ALA A 57 11.54 5.95 2.89
C ALA A 57 10.50 4.83 3.12
N SER A 58 9.24 5.22 3.32
CA SER A 58 8.09 4.31 3.37
C SER A 58 7.27 4.48 2.11
N TYR A 59 6.68 3.39 1.61
CA TYR A 59 6.13 3.37 0.25
C TYR A 59 4.71 2.82 0.21
N ILE A 60 3.88 3.44 -0.62
CA ILE A 60 2.58 2.92 -1.04
C ILE A 60 2.63 2.73 -2.55
N VAL A 61 2.30 1.55 -3.01
CA VAL A 61 2.18 1.23 -4.44
C VAL A 61 0.74 0.82 -4.73
N ILE A 62 0.11 1.53 -5.66
CA ILE A 62 -1.22 1.21 -6.16
C ILE A 62 -1.07 0.56 -7.54
N HIS A 63 -1.49 -0.68 -7.63
CA HIS A 63 -1.65 -1.42 -8.87
C HIS A 63 -3.09 -1.28 -9.36
N GLU A 64 -3.27 -0.70 -10.54
CA GLU A 64 -4.54 -0.77 -11.26
C GLU A 64 -4.56 -2.06 -12.06
N VAL A 65 -5.52 -2.94 -11.74
CA VAL A 65 -5.62 -4.30 -12.25
C VAL A 65 -6.91 -4.43 -13.05
N HIS A 66 -6.83 -5.00 -14.24
CA HIS A 66 -8.03 -5.25 -15.06
C HIS A 66 -9.05 -6.10 -14.30
N ALA A 67 -10.34 -5.80 -14.47
CA ALA A 67 -11.42 -6.48 -13.76
C ALA A 67 -11.46 -8.00 -14.02
N GLU A 68 -10.98 -8.46 -15.18
CA GLU A 68 -10.89 -9.87 -15.54
C GLU A 68 -9.78 -10.64 -14.81
N THR A 69 -8.81 -9.94 -14.19
CA THR A 69 -7.66 -10.57 -13.51
C THR A 69 -7.66 -10.33 -12.01
N LEU A 70 -8.45 -9.37 -11.51
CA LEU A 70 -8.64 -9.15 -10.08
C LEU A 70 -9.66 -10.15 -9.53
N VAL A 71 -9.18 -11.12 -8.74
CA VAL A 71 -9.97 -12.25 -8.25
C VAL A 71 -10.19 -12.15 -6.73
N ASN A 72 -11.41 -12.41 -6.29
CA ASN A 72 -11.77 -12.46 -4.87
C ASN A 72 -11.51 -13.84 -4.22
N LEU A 73 -11.74 -13.96 -2.91
CA LEU A 73 -11.50 -15.20 -2.16
C LEU A 73 -12.27 -16.42 -2.71
N VAL A 74 -13.44 -16.20 -3.33
CA VAL A 74 -14.28 -17.27 -3.89
C VAL A 74 -13.97 -17.57 -5.36
N GLY A 75 -12.88 -17.02 -5.91
CA GLY A 75 -12.42 -17.31 -7.26
C GLY A 75 -13.17 -16.57 -8.37
N LYS A 76 -14.01 -15.58 -8.04
CA LYS A 76 -14.70 -14.75 -9.03
C LYS A 76 -13.86 -13.55 -9.40
N THR A 77 -13.82 -13.22 -10.68
CA THR A 77 -13.21 -11.97 -11.15
C THR A 77 -14.12 -10.79 -10.77
N GLN A 78 -13.56 -9.59 -10.72
CA GLN A 78 -14.36 -8.39 -10.51
C GLN A 78 -15.35 -8.16 -11.67
N ALA A 79 -15.01 -8.61 -12.88
CA ALA A 79 -15.92 -8.58 -14.02
C ALA A 79 -17.18 -9.43 -13.79
N ASP A 80 -17.05 -10.60 -13.14
CA ASP A 80 -18.18 -11.50 -12.82
C ASP A 80 -19.08 -10.98 -11.68
N ALA A 81 -18.61 -9.95 -10.95
CA ALA A 81 -19.31 -9.38 -9.81
C ALA A 81 -20.25 -8.22 -10.18
N VAL A 82 -20.23 -7.77 -11.45
CA VAL A 82 -21.14 -6.75 -11.97
C VAL A 82 -22.47 -7.41 -12.32
N LEU A 83 -23.49 -7.16 -11.48
CA LEU A 83 -24.91 -7.42 -11.76
C LEU A 83 -25.54 -6.21 -12.44
#